data_AF-A0A9P5BGC8-F1
#
_entry.id   AF-A0A9P5BGC8-F1
#
_cell.length_a   1.000
_cell.length_b   1.000
_cell.length_c   1.000
_cell.angle_alpha   90.00
_cell.angle_beta   90.00
_cell.angle_gamma   90.00
#
_symmetry.space_group_name_H-M   'P 1'
#
loop_
_entity.id
_entity.type
_entity.pdbx_description
1 polymer ?
#
loop_
_entity_poly.entity_id
_entity_poly.type
_entity_poly.pdbx_seq_one_letter_code
_entity_poly.pdbx_strand_id
1 'polypeptide(L)'
;MRMPYTSRHMRRPGARPGLYRYSAVTIRQYQPKQFVRNEEDEALLKDLRTRGSKNWTQIDAQAIKDVMDRDNARLEAAHEPLKPPLPRSSLWVATTRAEKCPNKAIQPFMIGIQDGLGFAAQANHVNIVGYLLREGGAYLHGAVVEAACDNLSLPLFKVCVQHGYHPNQQIPSRSGGFGVTINHCIADVEITLFLLEHGADPNVAPFMDGRTTGWGEKATPPMDRTSGLALDRAITKSPSIVVRMLLEHGADPKYSRPSHGIIERLHSHPIPGAQQKWRPLMAMVLSYGADINAVPYSGD
;
A
#
# COMPACT_ATOMS: atom_id res chain seq x y z
N MET A 1 16.82 45.30 7.41
CA MET A 1 16.62 44.29 8.46
C MET A 1 15.76 43.16 7.90
N ARG A 2 16.33 41.98 7.63
CA ARG A 2 15.60 40.78 7.19
C ARG A 2 15.51 39.81 8.36
N MET A 3 14.30 39.41 8.76
CA MET A 3 14.13 38.34 9.76
C MET A 3 14.49 36.98 9.14
N PRO A 4 15.25 36.13 9.83
CA PRO A 4 15.52 34.78 9.37
C PRO A 4 14.25 33.92 9.53
N TYR A 5 13.85 33.26 8.46
CA TYR A 5 12.79 32.26 8.46
C TYR A 5 13.27 30.98 9.15
N THR A 6 12.74 30.69 10.34
CA THR A 6 12.96 29.41 11.04
C THR A 6 11.85 28.42 10.70
N SER A 7 12.22 27.32 10.03
CA SER A 7 11.34 26.19 9.70
C SER A 7 10.72 25.57 10.96
N ARG A 8 9.40 25.32 10.93
CA ARG A 8 8.62 24.70 12.04
C ARG A 8 8.99 23.24 12.33
N HIS A 9 9.91 22.66 11.57
CA HIS A 9 10.35 21.27 11.73
C HIS A 9 11.63 21.11 12.57
N MET A 10 12.26 22.19 13.00
CA MET A 10 13.33 22.13 14.01
C MET A 10 12.75 22.31 15.41
N ARG A 11 12.13 21.26 15.95
CA ARG A 11 11.87 21.16 17.40
C ARG A 11 12.86 20.15 18.00
N ARG A 12 13.38 20.52 19.18
CA ARG A 12 14.37 19.78 19.97
C ARG A 12 14.05 18.27 20.04
N PRO A 13 15.06 17.39 20.01
CA PRO A 13 14.88 15.97 20.31
C PRO A 13 14.17 15.82 21.66
N GLY A 14 13.01 15.17 21.70
CA GLY A 14 12.27 14.88 22.93
C GLY A 14 10.96 15.63 23.14
N ALA A 15 10.65 16.67 22.37
CA ALA A 15 9.33 17.31 22.44
C ALA A 15 8.32 16.53 21.58
N ARG A 16 7.49 15.67 22.22
CA ARG A 16 6.35 15.03 21.55
C ARG A 16 5.50 16.11 20.87
N PRO A 17 5.01 15.91 19.62
CA PRO A 17 4.03 16.81 19.03
C PRO A 17 2.89 16.99 20.01
N GLY A 18 2.45 18.23 20.24
CA GLY A 18 1.27 18.49 21.06
C GLY A 18 0.12 17.67 20.50
N LEU A 19 -0.25 16.61 21.22
CA LEU A 19 -1.49 15.91 20.98
C LEU A 19 -2.56 16.97 21.13
N TYR A 20 -3.13 17.42 20.02
CA TYR A 20 -4.42 18.10 20.03
C TYR A 20 -5.42 17.09 20.59
N ARG A 21 -5.49 17.00 21.92
CA ARG A 21 -6.59 16.34 22.60
C ARG A 21 -7.80 17.22 22.30
N TYR A 22 -8.70 16.74 21.45
CA TYR A 22 -10.03 17.30 21.40
C TYR A 22 -10.58 17.32 22.83
N SER A 23 -11.06 18.47 23.28
CA SER A 23 -11.71 18.56 24.58
C SER A 23 -12.92 17.62 24.56
N ALA A 24 -13.29 17.05 25.71
CA ALA A 24 -14.50 16.24 25.83
C ALA A 24 -15.76 17.00 25.33
N VAL A 25 -15.72 18.34 25.35
CA VAL A 25 -16.75 19.23 24.81
C VAL A 25 -16.83 19.14 23.28
N THR A 26 -15.69 19.10 22.59
CA THR A 26 -15.63 19.01 21.12
C THR A 26 -16.13 17.65 20.64
N ILE A 27 -15.83 16.55 21.35
CA ILE A 27 -16.31 15.20 21.00
C ILE A 27 -17.84 15.08 21.16
N ARG A 28 -18.44 15.77 22.14
CA ARG A 28 -19.91 15.80 22.31
C ARG A 28 -20.64 16.48 21.16
N GLN A 29 -19.99 17.42 20.45
CA GLN A 29 -20.57 18.06 19.26
C GLN A 29 -20.65 17.13 18.04
N TYR A 30 -19.93 16.00 18.06
CA TYR A 30 -19.90 14.98 17.00
C TYR A 30 -20.61 13.68 17.39
N GLN A 31 -21.30 13.63 18.54
CA GLN A 31 -22.18 12.49 18.79
C GLN A 31 -23.32 12.55 17.78
N PRO A 32 -23.56 11.47 16.99
CA PRO A 32 -24.73 11.41 16.13
C PRO A 32 -25.95 11.67 17.00
N LYS A 33 -26.87 12.52 16.53
CA LYS A 33 -28.15 12.73 17.21
C LYS A 33 -28.75 11.36 17.44
N GLN A 34 -28.93 10.98 18.70
CA GLN A 34 -29.51 9.69 19.04
C GLN A 34 -30.85 9.58 18.34
N PHE A 35 -31.09 8.44 17.70
CA PHE A 35 -32.37 8.11 17.13
C PHE A 35 -33.44 8.21 18.22
N VAL A 36 -34.38 9.16 18.07
CA VAL A 36 -35.54 9.31 18.97
C VAL A 36 -36.77 9.16 18.10
N ARG A 37 -37.60 8.17 18.42
CA ARG A 37 -38.90 7.94 17.78
C ARG A 37 -39.91 8.96 18.32
N ASN A 38 -40.84 9.42 17.48
CA ASN A 38 -41.90 10.33 17.91
C ASN A 38 -42.80 9.63 18.95
N GLU A 39 -43.31 10.40 19.93
CA GLU A 39 -44.16 9.89 21.02
C GLU A 39 -45.42 9.17 20.50
N GLU A 40 -45.99 9.62 19.38
CA GLU A 40 -47.17 9.02 18.74
C GLU A 40 -46.87 7.61 18.19
N ASP A 41 -45.75 7.44 17.48
CA ASP A 41 -45.33 6.15 16.95
C ASP A 41 -44.95 5.18 18.09
N GLU A 42 -44.39 5.69 19.18
CA GLU A 42 -44.07 4.90 20.37
C GLU A 42 -45.33 4.45 21.13
N ALA A 43 -46.31 5.33 21.29
CA ALA A 43 -47.60 5.01 21.88
C ALA A 43 -48.36 3.95 21.06
N LEU A 44 -48.37 4.10 19.74
CA LEU A 44 -48.97 3.14 18.81
C LEU A 44 -48.33 1.76 18.91
N LEU A 45 -47.00 1.69 18.92
CA LEU A 45 -46.27 0.42 19.08
C LEU A 45 -46.50 -0.22 20.45
N LYS A 46 -46.63 0.60 21.51
CA LYS A 46 -46.91 0.13 22.86
C LYS A 46 -48.30 -0.49 22.96
N ASP A 47 -49.31 0.18 22.39
CA ASP A 47 -50.68 -0.33 22.32
C ASP A 47 -50.76 -1.65 21.52
N LEU A 48 -50.12 -1.71 20.35
CA LEU A 48 -50.05 -2.92 19.53
C LEU A 48 -49.37 -4.10 20.23
N ARG A 49 -48.34 -3.84 21.04
CA ARG A 49 -47.68 -4.85 21.87
C ARG A 49 -48.59 -5.34 23.00
N THR A 50 -49.40 -4.47 23.59
CA THR A 50 -50.35 -4.87 24.63
C THR A 50 -51.52 -5.71 24.10
N ARG A 51 -51.95 -5.49 22.86
CA ARG A 51 -53.03 -6.26 22.20
C ARG A 51 -52.62 -7.68 21.77
N GLY A 52 -51.31 -7.91 21.59
CA GLY A 52 -50.74 -9.20 21.20
C GLY A 52 -50.97 -9.58 19.73
N SER A 53 -50.01 -10.27 19.11
CA SER A 53 -49.98 -10.52 17.65
C SER A 53 -51.14 -11.35 17.10
N LYS A 54 -51.90 -12.04 17.96
CA LYS A 54 -53.05 -12.87 17.58
C LYS A 54 -54.29 -12.05 17.19
N ASN A 55 -54.35 -10.77 17.59
CA ASN A 55 -55.51 -9.90 17.37
C ASN A 55 -55.21 -8.79 16.35
N TRP A 56 -54.14 -8.91 15.57
CA TRP A 56 -53.75 -7.88 14.61
C TRP A 56 -54.65 -7.93 13.38
N THR A 57 -55.25 -6.79 13.08
CA THR A 57 -55.96 -6.58 11.82
C THR A 57 -54.95 -6.23 10.71
N GLN A 58 -55.40 -6.28 9.46
CA GLN A 58 -54.59 -5.86 8.31
C GLN A 58 -54.15 -4.37 8.41
N ILE A 59 -54.96 -3.55 9.09
CA ILE A 59 -54.66 -2.14 9.37
C ILE A 59 -53.50 -2.03 10.37
N ASP A 60 -53.49 -2.87 11.43
CA ASP A 60 -52.41 -2.89 12.42
C ASP A 60 -51.06 -3.30 11.78
N ALA A 61 -51.09 -4.28 10.88
CA ALA A 61 -49.89 -4.70 10.14
C ALA A 61 -49.34 -3.59 9.23
N GLN A 62 -50.23 -2.87 8.53
CA GLN A 62 -49.85 -1.73 7.70
C GLN A 62 -49.27 -0.59 8.55
N ALA A 63 -49.89 -0.30 9.69
CA ALA A 63 -49.42 0.73 10.60
C ALA A 63 -48.01 0.45 11.14
N ILE A 64 -47.69 -0.80 11.47
CA ILE A 64 -46.33 -1.20 11.89
C ILE A 64 -45.34 -0.98 10.76
N LYS A 65 -45.68 -1.40 9.53
CA LYS A 65 -44.82 -1.23 8.37
C LYS A 65 -44.53 0.25 8.12
N ASP A 66 -45.56 1.10 8.20
CA ASP A 66 -45.41 2.54 8.02
C ASP A 66 -44.51 3.17 9.11
N VAL A 67 -44.62 2.70 10.37
CA VAL A 67 -43.72 3.13 11.46
C VAL A 67 -42.28 2.70 11.19
N MET A 68 -42.06 1.47 10.72
CA MET A 68 -40.74 0.95 10.39
C MET A 68 -40.12 1.68 9.19
N ASP A 69 -40.91 2.00 8.17
CA ASP A 69 -40.46 2.76 7.00
C ASP A 69 -40.11 4.21 7.39
N ARG A 70 -40.90 4.84 8.26
CA ARG A 70 -40.56 6.14 8.85
C ARG A 70 -39.30 6.09 9.71
N ASP A 71 -39.12 5.04 10.49
CA ASP A 71 -37.91 4.85 11.31
C ASP A 71 -36.66 4.63 10.46
N ASN A 72 -36.77 3.86 9.37
CA ASN A 72 -35.69 3.71 8.39
C ASN A 72 -35.38 5.04 7.72
N ALA A 73 -36.37 5.81 7.29
CA ALA A 73 -36.15 7.14 6.72
C ALA A 73 -35.49 8.11 7.72
N ARG A 74 -35.88 8.07 9.01
CA ARG A 74 -35.24 8.84 10.09
C ARG A 74 -33.80 8.37 10.35
N LEU A 75 -33.54 7.07 10.27
CA LEU A 75 -32.21 6.49 10.44
C LEU A 75 -31.29 6.92 9.29
N GLU A 76 -31.75 6.86 8.05
CA GLU A 76 -31.05 7.34 6.86
C GLU A 76 -30.81 8.86 6.92
N ALA A 77 -31.80 9.64 7.36
CA ALA A 77 -31.63 11.09 7.57
C ALA A 77 -30.67 11.44 8.74
N ALA A 78 -30.58 10.57 9.75
CA ALA A 78 -29.61 10.68 10.84
C ALA A 78 -28.22 10.18 10.45
N HIS A 79 -28.13 9.32 9.42
CA HIS A 79 -26.89 8.97 8.73
C HIS A 79 -26.52 10.10 7.76
N GLU A 80 -26.13 11.25 8.31
CA GLU A 80 -25.21 12.08 7.57
C GLU A 80 -23.97 11.22 7.30
N PRO A 81 -23.56 10.97 6.04
CA PRO A 81 -22.36 10.20 5.79
C PRO A 81 -21.26 10.91 6.56
N LEU A 82 -20.66 10.21 7.53
CA LEU A 82 -19.55 10.73 8.31
C LEU A 82 -18.50 11.22 7.32
N LYS A 83 -18.54 12.50 6.97
CA LYS A 83 -17.46 13.13 6.22
C LYS A 83 -16.29 13.01 7.16
N PRO A 84 -15.28 12.17 6.86
CA PRO A 84 -14.16 12.02 7.75
C PRO A 84 -13.59 13.44 7.94
N PRO A 85 -13.41 13.90 9.18
CA PRO A 85 -13.12 15.31 9.43
C PRO A 85 -11.76 15.74 8.87
N LEU A 86 -10.97 14.80 8.34
CA LEU A 86 -9.64 15.05 7.83
C LEU A 86 -9.37 14.18 6.59
N PRO A 87 -8.57 14.67 5.64
CA PRO A 87 -7.95 13.79 4.64
C PRO A 87 -7.22 12.65 5.36
N ARG A 88 -7.13 11.48 4.71
CA ARG A 88 -6.39 10.29 5.19
C ARG A 88 -4.92 10.67 5.43
N SER A 89 -4.62 11.26 6.58
CA SER A 89 -3.26 11.55 7.03
C SER A 89 -2.69 10.32 7.72
N SER A 90 -1.37 10.22 7.73
CA SER A 90 -0.57 9.14 8.33
C SER A 90 -0.93 8.78 9.78
N LEU A 91 -1.61 9.68 10.50
CA LEU A 91 -2.12 9.44 11.86
C LEU A 91 -3.35 8.51 11.91
N TRP A 92 -4.20 8.50 10.89
CA TRP A 92 -5.38 7.62 10.84
C TRP A 92 -4.95 6.15 10.73
N VAL A 93 -3.99 5.86 9.84
CA VAL A 93 -3.32 4.55 9.69
C VAL A 93 -2.56 4.13 10.96
N ALA A 94 -2.03 5.10 11.72
CA ALA A 94 -1.33 4.82 12.97
C ALA A 94 -2.26 4.43 14.14
N THR A 95 -3.57 4.70 14.04
CA THR A 95 -4.56 4.47 15.11
C THR A 95 -5.37 3.19 14.89
N THR A 96 -5.40 2.67 13.66
CA THR A 96 -6.11 1.43 13.28
C THR A 96 -5.28 0.15 13.43
N ARG A 97 -4.05 0.24 13.96
CA ARG A 97 -3.27 -0.97 14.30
C ARG A 97 -3.96 -1.71 15.45
N ALA A 98 -4.12 -3.02 15.33
CA ALA A 98 -4.74 -3.86 16.36
C ALA A 98 -4.10 -3.64 17.75
N GLU A 99 -2.78 -3.46 17.80
CA GLU A 99 -1.99 -3.15 19.00
C GLU A 99 -2.38 -1.83 19.70
N LYS A 100 -3.02 -0.91 18.99
CA LYS A 100 -3.46 0.40 19.49
C LYS A 100 -4.98 0.51 19.61
N CYS A 101 -5.71 -0.59 19.39
CA CYS A 101 -7.15 -0.60 19.55
C CYS A 101 -7.51 -0.41 21.04
N PRO A 102 -8.24 0.65 21.41
CA PRO A 102 -8.62 0.90 22.80
C PRO A 102 -9.58 -0.18 23.33
N ASN A 103 -10.28 -0.90 22.46
CA ASN A 103 -11.16 -2.00 22.81
C ASN A 103 -10.46 -3.36 22.61
N LYS A 104 -9.94 -3.93 23.71
CA LYS A 104 -9.24 -5.22 23.72
C LYS A 104 -10.10 -6.40 23.23
N ALA A 105 -11.44 -6.31 23.31
CA ALA A 105 -12.32 -7.39 22.86
C ALA A 105 -12.37 -7.52 21.32
N ILE A 106 -12.08 -6.45 20.59
CA ILE A 106 -12.16 -6.41 19.12
C ILE A 106 -10.78 -6.73 18.48
N GLN A 107 -9.71 -6.64 19.27
CA GLN A 107 -8.33 -6.85 18.83
C GLN A 107 -8.10 -8.20 18.12
N PRO A 108 -8.64 -9.36 18.57
CA PRO A 108 -8.46 -10.64 17.88
C PRO A 108 -9.09 -10.67 16.48
N PHE A 109 -10.26 -10.05 16.31
CA PHE A 109 -10.95 -9.97 15.02
C PHE A 109 -10.17 -9.09 14.03
N MET A 110 -9.59 -7.98 14.50
CA MET A 110 -8.72 -7.14 13.68
C MET A 110 -7.46 -7.88 13.22
N ILE A 111 -6.85 -8.69 14.10
CA ILE A 111 -5.69 -9.53 13.73
C ILE A 111 -6.09 -10.54 12.65
N GLY A 112 -7.22 -11.24 12.84
CA GLY A 112 -7.72 -12.21 11.85
C GLY A 112 -8.00 -11.60 10.47
N ILE A 113 -8.47 -10.35 10.43
CA ILE A 113 -8.70 -9.63 9.17
C ILE A 113 -7.39 -9.26 8.45
N GLN A 114 -6.35 -8.85 9.19
CA GLN A 114 -5.05 -8.54 8.59
C GLN A 114 -4.37 -9.80 8.06
N ASP A 115 -4.40 -10.89 8.82
CA ASP A 115 -3.86 -12.16 8.38
C ASP A 115 -4.64 -12.68 7.16
N GLY A 116 -5.96 -12.57 7.19
CA GLY A 116 -6.85 -12.90 6.07
C GLY A 116 -6.54 -12.10 4.79
N LEU A 117 -6.19 -10.81 4.92
CA LEU A 117 -5.76 -9.98 3.80
C LEU A 117 -4.47 -10.51 3.18
N GLY A 118 -3.49 -10.90 4.00
CA GLY A 118 -2.24 -11.52 3.54
C GLY A 118 -2.49 -12.82 2.78
N PHE A 119 -3.30 -13.73 3.33
CA PHE A 119 -3.65 -15.00 2.67
C PHE A 119 -4.42 -14.81 1.37
N ALA A 120 -5.38 -13.87 1.34
CA ALA A 120 -6.12 -13.55 0.12
C ALA A 120 -5.19 -13.02 -0.99
N ALA A 121 -4.19 -12.21 -0.62
CA ALA A 121 -3.20 -11.71 -1.56
C ALA A 121 -2.27 -12.81 -2.07
N GLN A 122 -1.80 -13.71 -1.20
CA GLN A 122 -0.99 -14.86 -1.59
C GLN A 122 -1.74 -15.78 -2.58
N ALA A 123 -3.03 -16.01 -2.34
CA ALA A 123 -3.90 -16.76 -3.26
C ALA A 123 -4.33 -15.97 -4.51
N ASN A 124 -3.82 -14.75 -4.71
CA ASN A 124 -4.15 -13.85 -5.81
C ASN A 124 -5.66 -13.55 -5.95
N HIS A 125 -6.40 -13.54 -4.85
CA HIS A 125 -7.83 -13.23 -4.82
C HIS A 125 -8.07 -11.71 -4.76
N VAL A 126 -7.81 -11.03 -5.88
CA VAL A 126 -7.88 -9.57 -6.02
C VAL A 126 -9.19 -8.97 -5.50
N ASN A 127 -10.33 -9.63 -5.76
CA ASN A 127 -11.64 -9.15 -5.31
C ASN A 127 -11.78 -9.16 -3.79
N ILE A 128 -11.26 -10.21 -3.13
CA ILE A 128 -11.29 -10.34 -1.67
C ILE A 128 -10.33 -9.32 -1.05
N VAL A 129 -9.12 -9.17 -1.60
CA VAL A 129 -8.16 -8.15 -1.18
C VAL A 129 -8.78 -6.76 -1.26
N GLY A 130 -9.40 -6.42 -2.39
CA GLY A 130 -10.07 -5.13 -2.59
C GLY A 130 -11.27 -4.92 -1.66
N TYR A 131 -12.00 -5.98 -1.31
CA TYR A 131 -13.09 -5.90 -0.33
C TYR A 131 -12.54 -5.66 1.09
N LEU A 132 -11.53 -6.42 1.51
CA LEU A 132 -10.93 -6.30 2.84
C LEU A 132 -10.30 -4.92 3.08
N LEU A 133 -9.66 -4.33 2.06
CA LEU A 133 -9.06 -3.00 2.13
C LEU A 133 -10.08 -1.85 2.10
N ARG A 134 -11.27 -2.05 1.51
CA ARG A 134 -12.31 -1.01 1.43
C ARG A 134 -13.29 -1.08 2.59
N GLU A 135 -13.85 -2.27 2.83
CA GLU A 135 -14.97 -2.50 3.74
C GLU A 135 -14.54 -3.27 5.00
N GLY A 136 -13.54 -4.16 4.88
CA GLY A 136 -13.12 -5.04 5.98
C GLY A 136 -12.33 -4.34 7.09
N GLY A 137 -12.01 -3.05 6.96
CA GLY A 137 -11.15 -2.35 7.92
C GLY A 137 -9.69 -2.82 7.93
N ALA A 138 -9.27 -3.60 6.93
CA ALA A 138 -7.89 -4.01 6.74
C ALA A 138 -7.04 -2.83 6.25
N TYR A 139 -5.71 -2.88 6.43
CA TYR A 139 -4.81 -1.88 5.89
C TYR A 139 -3.70 -2.54 5.08
N LEU A 140 -3.23 -1.83 4.06
CA LEU A 140 -2.17 -2.36 3.20
C LEU A 140 -0.87 -2.51 3.99
N HIS A 141 -0.25 -3.69 3.91
CA HIS A 141 1.05 -3.98 4.52
C HIS A 141 1.95 -4.78 3.58
N GLY A 142 3.24 -4.89 3.93
CA GLY A 142 4.29 -5.44 3.07
C GLY A 142 3.96 -6.79 2.44
N ALA A 143 3.41 -7.73 3.21
CA ALA A 143 3.08 -9.07 2.69
C ALA A 143 2.06 -9.08 1.52
N VAL A 144 1.17 -8.10 1.43
CA VAL A 144 0.25 -7.98 0.27
C VAL A 144 1.03 -7.59 -0.99
N VAL A 145 2.02 -6.72 -0.84
CA VAL A 145 2.85 -6.26 -1.95
C VAL A 145 3.88 -7.30 -2.35
N GLU A 146 4.48 -8.00 -1.38
CA GLU A 146 5.32 -9.18 -1.60
C GLU A 146 4.55 -10.25 -2.39
N ALA A 147 3.31 -10.56 -1.98
CA ALA A 147 2.44 -11.47 -2.72
C ALA A 147 2.10 -10.97 -4.14
N ALA A 148 1.99 -9.66 -4.37
CA ALA A 148 1.80 -9.11 -5.71
C ALA A 148 3.03 -9.33 -6.61
N CYS A 149 4.24 -9.25 -6.05
CA CYS A 149 5.49 -9.59 -6.73
C CYS A 149 5.58 -11.09 -7.02
N ASP A 150 5.36 -11.94 -6.02
CA ASP A 150 5.49 -13.40 -6.15
C ASP A 150 4.52 -13.97 -7.19
N ASN A 151 3.30 -13.40 -7.24
CA ASN A 151 2.29 -13.78 -8.23
C ASN A 151 2.46 -13.10 -9.60
N LEU A 152 3.36 -12.13 -9.73
CA LEU A 152 3.44 -11.21 -10.88
C LEU A 152 2.03 -10.69 -11.27
N SER A 153 1.31 -10.14 -10.29
CA SER A 153 -0.11 -9.78 -10.45
C SER A 153 -0.30 -8.27 -10.61
N LEU A 154 -0.40 -7.81 -11.87
CA LEU A 154 -0.74 -6.42 -12.19
C LEU A 154 -2.06 -5.95 -11.51
N PRO A 155 -3.14 -6.75 -11.47
CA PRO A 155 -4.36 -6.35 -10.75
C PRO A 155 -4.13 -6.11 -9.25
N LEU A 156 -3.31 -6.93 -8.57
CA LEU A 156 -2.96 -6.67 -7.17
C LEU A 156 -2.16 -5.38 -7.01
N PHE A 157 -1.23 -5.09 -7.92
CA PHE A 157 -0.50 -3.82 -7.90
C PHE A 157 -1.43 -2.61 -8.06
N LYS A 158 -2.41 -2.68 -8.96
CA LYS A 158 -3.43 -1.64 -9.12
C LYS A 158 -4.19 -1.39 -7.81
N VAL A 159 -4.61 -2.45 -7.12
CA VAL A 159 -5.25 -2.33 -5.81
C VAL A 159 -4.30 -1.73 -4.77
N CYS A 160 -3.04 -2.18 -4.72
CA CYS A 160 -2.05 -1.63 -3.78
C CYS A 160 -1.86 -0.12 -3.96
N VAL A 161 -1.66 0.34 -5.21
CA VAL A 161 -1.49 1.77 -5.53
C VAL A 161 -2.75 2.58 -5.19
N GLN A 162 -3.94 2.07 -5.53
CA GLN A 162 -5.22 2.71 -5.15
C GLN A 162 -5.35 2.90 -3.64
N HIS A 163 -4.75 2.02 -2.85
CA HIS A 163 -4.75 2.06 -1.39
C HIS A 163 -3.49 2.73 -0.80
N GLY A 164 -2.76 3.52 -1.58
CA GLY A 164 -1.69 4.40 -1.11
C GLY A 164 -0.29 3.80 -1.09
N TYR A 165 -0.09 2.63 -1.73
CA TYR A 165 1.25 2.10 -1.97
C TYR A 165 2.03 3.01 -2.92
N HIS A 166 3.28 3.29 -2.57
CA HIS A 166 4.23 3.94 -3.47
C HIS A 166 5.31 2.92 -3.92
N PRO A 167 5.68 2.83 -5.20
CA PRO A 167 6.65 1.83 -5.68
C PRO A 167 8.05 1.89 -5.03
N ASN A 168 8.49 3.08 -4.60
CA ASN A 168 9.74 3.26 -3.83
C ASN A 168 9.59 3.00 -2.33
N GLN A 169 8.42 2.59 -1.87
CA GLN A 169 8.21 2.23 -0.47
C GLN A 169 8.93 0.92 -0.18
N GLN A 170 9.75 0.96 0.86
CA GLN A 170 10.45 -0.22 1.32
C GLN A 170 9.48 -1.23 1.92
N ILE A 171 9.61 -2.48 1.49
CA ILE A 171 8.81 -3.60 1.97
C ILE A 171 9.64 -4.39 2.98
N PRO A 172 9.22 -4.44 4.25
CA PRO A 172 9.83 -5.32 5.22
C PRO A 172 9.48 -6.76 4.88
N SER A 173 10.49 -7.61 4.73
CA SER A 173 10.33 -9.06 4.59
C SER A 173 11.00 -9.77 5.76
N ARG A 174 10.53 -10.98 6.09
CA ARG A 174 11.07 -11.79 7.19
C ARG A 174 12.56 -12.13 6.99
N SER A 175 12.99 -12.22 5.73
CA SER A 175 14.40 -12.43 5.34
C SER A 175 15.24 -11.15 5.35
N GLY A 176 14.64 -9.99 5.62
CA GLY A 176 15.31 -8.69 5.62
C GLY A 176 15.70 -8.15 4.24
N GLY A 177 15.52 -8.91 3.15
CA GLY A 177 16.15 -8.60 1.86
C GLY A 177 15.28 -7.99 0.76
N PHE A 178 13.99 -7.74 0.99
CA PHE A 178 13.07 -7.44 -0.12
C PHE A 178 13.33 -6.09 -0.80
N GLY A 179 13.40 -4.99 -0.05
CA GLY A 179 13.64 -3.66 -0.62
C GLY A 179 12.42 -3.08 -1.32
N VAL A 180 12.52 -2.78 -2.62
CA VAL A 180 11.46 -2.18 -3.45
C VAL A 180 11.04 -3.12 -4.58
N THR A 181 9.80 -2.98 -5.05
CA THR A 181 9.16 -3.95 -5.95
C THR A 181 9.78 -4.02 -7.33
N ILE A 182 10.32 -2.92 -7.85
CA ILE A 182 10.84 -2.88 -9.21
C ILE A 182 11.92 -3.95 -9.45
N ASN A 183 12.77 -4.22 -8.46
CA ASN A 183 13.85 -5.21 -8.53
C ASN A 183 13.36 -6.66 -8.66
N HIS A 184 12.09 -6.93 -8.34
CA HIS A 184 11.47 -8.25 -8.39
C HIS A 184 10.56 -8.44 -9.60
N CYS A 185 10.05 -7.34 -10.17
CA CYS A 185 9.10 -7.38 -11.29
C CYS A 185 9.73 -7.10 -12.66
N ILE A 186 11.03 -6.79 -12.74
CA ILE A 186 11.75 -6.50 -14.00
C ILE A 186 11.60 -7.56 -15.11
N ALA A 187 11.21 -8.80 -14.81
CA ALA A 187 11.00 -9.82 -15.84
C ALA A 187 9.67 -9.63 -16.59
N ASP A 188 8.70 -8.97 -15.96
CA ASP A 188 7.38 -8.71 -16.50
C ASP A 188 7.32 -7.27 -17.06
N VAL A 189 7.09 -7.17 -18.37
CA VAL A 189 7.08 -5.89 -19.09
C VAL A 189 5.95 -4.98 -18.60
N GLU A 190 4.75 -5.53 -18.42
CA GLU A 190 3.56 -4.74 -18.08
C GLU A 190 3.63 -4.22 -16.65
N ILE A 191 4.07 -5.07 -15.71
CA ILE A 191 4.22 -4.66 -14.31
C ILE A 191 5.37 -3.67 -14.18
N THR A 192 6.49 -3.90 -14.86
CA THR A 192 7.62 -2.95 -14.81
C THR A 192 7.20 -1.58 -15.31
N LEU A 193 6.52 -1.51 -16.46
CA LEU A 193 5.98 -0.27 -16.99
C LEU A 193 5.02 0.39 -16.01
N PHE A 194 4.06 -0.37 -15.47
CA PHE A 194 3.11 0.15 -14.49
C PHE A 194 3.81 0.76 -13.26
N LEU A 195 4.83 0.08 -12.72
CA LEU A 195 5.57 0.58 -11.57
C LEU A 195 6.35 1.87 -11.90
N LEU A 196 6.98 1.93 -13.06
CA LEU A 196 7.71 3.12 -13.55
C LEU A 196 6.78 4.32 -13.77
N GLU A 197 5.63 4.11 -14.39
CA GLU A 197 4.59 5.14 -14.58
C GLU A 197 4.06 5.69 -13.25
N HIS A 198 4.10 4.88 -12.19
CA HIS A 198 3.72 5.28 -10.83
C HIS A 198 4.90 5.75 -9.97
N GLY A 199 6.03 6.10 -10.58
CA GLY A 199 7.15 6.76 -9.92
C GLY A 199 8.15 5.82 -9.25
N ALA A 200 8.22 4.55 -9.67
CA ALA A 200 9.34 3.70 -9.29
C ALA A 200 10.67 4.29 -9.79
N ASP A 201 11.63 4.42 -8.89
CA ASP A 201 12.98 4.86 -9.18
C ASP A 201 13.85 3.64 -9.46
N PRO A 202 14.33 3.45 -10.70
CA PRO A 202 15.11 2.28 -11.08
C PRO A 202 16.51 2.24 -10.46
N ASN A 203 16.98 3.33 -9.84
CA ASN A 203 18.28 3.36 -9.18
C ASN A 203 18.20 2.96 -7.69
N VAL A 204 16.98 2.77 -7.17
CA VAL A 204 16.72 2.48 -5.76
C VAL A 204 16.73 0.96 -5.51
N ALA A 205 17.60 0.51 -4.61
CA ALA A 205 17.62 -0.86 -4.12
C ALA A 205 18.22 -0.95 -2.71
N PRO A 206 18.06 -2.08 -2.00
CA PRO A 206 18.82 -2.33 -0.76
C PRO A 206 20.33 -2.24 -0.97
N PHE A 207 21.08 -1.82 0.05
CA PHE A 207 22.53 -1.97 0.05
C PHE A 207 22.94 -3.45 -0.12
N MET A 208 23.80 -3.71 -1.11
CA MET A 208 24.27 -5.06 -1.45
C MET A 208 25.70 -5.35 -0.94
N ASP A 209 26.27 -4.49 -0.09
CA ASP A 209 27.67 -4.54 0.35
C ASP A 209 27.89 -5.36 1.64
N GLY A 210 27.04 -6.34 1.92
CA GLY A 210 27.18 -7.23 3.07
C GLY A 210 26.99 -6.56 4.44
N ARG A 211 26.80 -5.24 4.50
CA ARG A 211 26.45 -4.52 5.74
C ARG A 211 25.12 -4.98 6.34
N THR A 212 24.32 -5.75 5.61
CA THR A 212 23.12 -6.46 6.08
C THR A 212 23.38 -7.39 7.27
N THR A 213 24.59 -7.93 7.41
CA THR A 213 24.99 -8.91 8.45
C THR A 213 24.96 -8.38 9.88
N GLY A 214 24.90 -7.06 10.09
CA GLY A 214 24.90 -6.44 11.42
C GLY A 214 23.53 -5.94 11.93
N TRP A 215 22.48 -6.00 11.10
CA TRP A 215 21.19 -5.37 11.45
C TRP A 215 20.18 -6.31 12.13
N GLY A 216 20.48 -7.62 12.18
CA GLY A 216 19.63 -8.66 12.78
C GLY A 216 18.54 -9.19 11.83
N GLU A 217 18.04 -10.40 12.12
CA GLU A 217 16.90 -10.98 11.40
C GLU A 217 15.71 -10.01 11.52
N LYS A 218 15.13 -9.61 10.37
CA LYS A 218 14.00 -8.66 10.22
C LYS A 218 14.34 -7.17 10.16
N ALA A 219 15.61 -6.75 10.19
CA ALA A 219 15.92 -5.37 9.87
C ALA A 219 15.83 -5.12 8.37
N THR A 220 15.16 -4.01 8.00
CA THR A 220 15.10 -3.57 6.61
C THR A 220 16.39 -2.79 6.31
N PRO A 221 17.27 -3.26 5.42
CA PRO A 221 18.55 -2.61 5.14
C PRO A 221 18.29 -1.20 4.62
N PRO A 222 19.21 -0.25 4.83
CA PRO A 222 19.03 1.06 4.22
C PRO A 222 18.91 0.95 2.69
N MET A 223 18.22 1.90 2.09
CA MET A 223 18.06 1.95 0.63
C MET A 223 19.18 2.80 0.03
N ASP A 224 19.78 2.32 -1.03
CA ASP A 224 20.75 3.01 -1.86
C ASP A 224 20.04 3.52 -3.13
N ARG A 225 20.11 4.84 -3.37
CA ARG A 225 19.56 5.49 -4.58
C ARG A 225 20.53 5.48 -5.76
N THR A 226 21.70 4.88 -5.57
CA THR A 226 22.79 4.79 -6.55
C THR A 226 23.17 3.34 -6.81
N SER A 227 22.23 2.40 -6.61
CA SER A 227 22.54 0.98 -6.66
C SER A 227 22.62 0.42 -8.08
N GLY A 228 21.82 0.94 -9.01
CA GLY A 228 21.75 0.43 -10.39
C GLY A 228 21.24 -1.02 -10.53
N LEU A 229 20.80 -1.66 -9.45
CA LEU A 229 20.48 -3.09 -9.41
C LEU A 229 19.36 -3.48 -10.39
N ALA A 230 18.33 -2.64 -10.54
CA ALA A 230 17.23 -2.93 -11.45
C ALA A 230 17.75 -3.06 -12.90
N LEU A 231 18.66 -2.17 -13.31
CA LEU A 231 19.26 -2.17 -14.63
C LEU A 231 20.17 -3.39 -14.83
N ASP A 232 21.02 -3.73 -13.86
CA ASP A 232 21.89 -4.92 -13.92
C ASP A 232 21.06 -6.21 -14.05
N ARG A 233 20.00 -6.35 -13.25
CA ARG A 233 19.11 -7.51 -13.31
C ARG A 233 18.31 -7.55 -14.62
N ALA A 234 17.84 -6.42 -15.13
CA ALA A 234 17.08 -6.38 -16.38
C ALA A 234 17.96 -6.76 -17.58
N ILE A 235 19.23 -6.35 -17.57
CA ILE A 235 20.18 -6.70 -18.63
C ILE A 235 20.40 -8.21 -18.68
N THR A 236 20.56 -8.84 -17.52
CA THR A 236 20.85 -10.28 -17.40
C THR A 236 19.61 -11.15 -17.63
N LYS A 237 18.43 -10.72 -17.18
CA LYS A 237 17.24 -11.59 -17.08
C LYS A 237 16.05 -11.16 -17.93
N SER A 238 16.03 -9.95 -18.46
CA SER A 238 14.82 -9.40 -19.09
C SER A 238 14.96 -9.17 -20.60
N PRO A 239 13.84 -9.06 -21.33
CA PRO A 239 13.83 -8.57 -22.70
C PRO A 239 14.43 -7.15 -22.80
N SER A 240 15.04 -6.82 -23.95
CA SER A 240 15.66 -5.51 -24.18
C SER A 240 14.69 -4.33 -24.04
N ILE A 241 13.39 -4.56 -24.20
CA ILE A 241 12.38 -3.53 -23.97
C ILE A 241 12.34 -3.08 -22.50
N VAL A 242 12.56 -3.98 -21.54
CA VAL A 242 12.62 -3.60 -20.12
C VAL A 242 13.83 -2.73 -19.84
N VAL A 243 14.99 -3.08 -20.40
CA VAL A 243 16.21 -2.27 -20.27
C VAL A 243 15.97 -0.87 -20.81
N ARG A 244 15.33 -0.77 -21.99
CA ARG A 244 14.94 0.52 -22.57
C ARG A 244 14.02 1.31 -21.63
N MET A 245 12.95 0.71 -21.12
CA MET A 245 12.01 1.38 -20.22
C MET A 245 12.72 1.91 -18.97
N LEU A 246 13.60 1.12 -18.35
CA LEU A 246 14.36 1.57 -17.18
C LEU A 246 15.22 2.80 -17.51
N LEU A 247 15.93 2.80 -18.64
CA LEU A 247 16.76 3.92 -19.09
C LEU A 247 15.92 5.18 -19.39
N GLU A 248 14.79 5.02 -20.08
CA GLU A 248 13.86 6.12 -20.40
C GLU A 248 13.23 6.72 -19.13
N HIS A 249 13.06 5.92 -18.08
CA HIS A 249 12.57 6.35 -16.76
C HIS A 249 13.68 6.70 -15.76
N GLY A 250 14.89 7.00 -16.24
CA GLY A 250 15.95 7.61 -15.43
C GLY A 250 16.89 6.63 -14.73
N ALA A 251 16.93 5.37 -15.14
CA ALA A 251 18.02 4.48 -14.74
C ALA A 251 19.34 5.04 -15.25
N ASP A 252 20.28 5.26 -14.35
CA ASP A 252 21.57 5.85 -14.67
C ASP A 252 22.61 4.73 -14.85
N PRO A 253 23.13 4.52 -16.08
CA PRO A 253 24.11 3.47 -16.34
C PRO A 253 25.38 3.56 -15.51
N LYS A 254 25.71 4.73 -14.94
CA LYS A 254 26.91 4.90 -14.11
C LYS A 254 26.82 4.17 -12.76
N TYR A 255 25.60 3.85 -12.33
CA TYR A 255 25.35 3.10 -11.09
C TYR A 255 25.32 1.59 -11.30
N SER A 256 25.43 1.14 -12.56
CA SER A 256 25.32 -0.27 -12.91
C SER A 256 26.48 -0.68 -13.82
N ARG A 257 26.53 -1.95 -14.23
CA ARG A 257 27.60 -2.50 -15.10
C ARG A 257 26.98 -3.11 -16.35
N PRO A 258 26.32 -2.29 -17.18
CA PRO A 258 25.47 -2.81 -18.23
C PRO A 258 26.25 -3.58 -19.30
N SER A 259 27.45 -3.11 -19.68
CA SER A 259 28.30 -3.79 -20.65
C SER A 259 28.76 -5.17 -20.16
N HIS A 260 29.15 -5.29 -18.89
CA HIS A 260 29.54 -6.56 -18.29
C HIS A 260 28.37 -7.53 -18.21
N GLY A 261 27.19 -7.05 -17.79
CA GLY A 261 25.97 -7.87 -17.76
C GLY A 261 25.54 -8.38 -19.14
N ILE A 262 25.78 -7.62 -20.22
CA ILE A 262 25.51 -8.07 -21.59
C ILE A 262 26.46 -9.22 -21.97
N ILE A 263 27.75 -9.12 -21.63
CA ILE A 263 28.72 -10.19 -21.88
C ILE A 263 28.40 -11.43 -21.04
N GLU A 264 28.05 -11.26 -19.76
CA GLU A 264 27.62 -12.36 -18.89
C GLU A 264 26.38 -13.07 -19.48
N ARG A 265 25.39 -12.32 -19.95
CA ARG A 265 24.20 -12.86 -20.63
C ARG A 265 24.54 -13.69 -21.87
N LEU A 266 25.60 -13.34 -22.60
CA LEU A 266 26.05 -14.11 -23.77
C LEU A 266 26.65 -15.46 -23.39
N HIS A 267 27.32 -15.55 -22.24
CA HIS A 267 28.11 -16.72 -21.86
C HIS A 267 27.40 -17.66 -20.87
N SER A 268 26.59 -17.14 -19.95
CA SER A 268 26.07 -17.92 -18.81
C SER A 268 24.60 -18.31 -18.93
N HIS A 269 23.74 -17.44 -19.49
CA HIS A 269 22.28 -17.66 -19.51
C HIS A 269 21.64 -17.11 -20.80
N PRO A 270 21.67 -17.86 -21.92
CA PRO A 270 21.15 -17.36 -23.18
C PRO A 270 19.62 -17.26 -23.14
N ILE A 271 19.10 -16.05 -22.94
CA ILE A 271 17.71 -15.73 -23.31
C ILE A 271 17.57 -15.96 -24.82
N PRO A 272 16.47 -16.55 -25.33
CA PRO A 272 16.27 -16.78 -26.76
C PRO A 272 16.57 -15.53 -27.60
N GLY A 273 17.50 -15.67 -28.55
CA GLY A 273 17.94 -14.57 -29.41
C GLY A 273 19.03 -13.66 -28.83
N ALA A 274 19.64 -13.97 -27.68
CA ALA A 274 20.69 -13.15 -27.08
C ALA A 274 21.91 -12.93 -28.01
N GLN A 275 22.30 -13.96 -28.77
CA GLN A 275 23.41 -13.89 -29.73
C GLN A 275 23.16 -12.89 -30.88
N GLN A 276 21.89 -12.67 -31.25
CA GLN A 276 21.52 -11.68 -32.27
C GLN A 276 21.21 -10.30 -31.65
N LYS A 277 20.71 -10.27 -30.41
CA LYS A 277 20.20 -9.05 -29.76
C LYS A 277 21.22 -8.29 -28.92
N TRP A 278 22.39 -8.86 -28.62
CA TRP A 278 23.38 -8.19 -27.77
C TRP A 278 23.98 -6.94 -28.38
N ARG A 279 24.21 -6.89 -29.71
CA ARG A 279 24.76 -5.70 -30.38
C ARG A 279 23.80 -4.51 -30.28
N PRO A 280 22.50 -4.64 -30.63
CA PRO A 280 21.52 -3.58 -30.39
C PRO A 280 21.42 -3.18 -28.91
N LEU A 281 21.46 -4.14 -27.99
CA LEU A 281 21.38 -3.87 -26.55
C LEU A 281 22.61 -3.09 -26.06
N MET A 282 23.81 -3.47 -26.51
CA MET A 282 25.06 -2.79 -26.19
C MET A 282 25.07 -1.36 -26.74
N ALA A 283 24.70 -1.18 -28.01
CA ALA A 283 24.58 0.15 -28.61
C ALA A 283 23.61 1.05 -27.84
N MET A 284 22.47 0.49 -27.40
CA MET A 284 21.48 1.20 -26.60
C MET A 284 22.05 1.65 -25.25
N VAL A 285 22.68 0.77 -24.46
CA VAL A 285 23.21 1.20 -23.14
C VAL A 285 24.33 2.23 -23.29
N LEU A 286 25.18 2.12 -24.33
CA LEU A 286 26.22 3.10 -24.62
C LEU A 286 25.64 4.47 -25.01
N SER A 287 24.54 4.52 -25.76
CA SER A 287 23.89 5.79 -26.11
C SER A 287 23.29 6.51 -24.90
N TYR A 288 23.01 5.78 -23.81
CA TYR A 288 22.56 6.33 -22.53
C TYR A 288 23.73 6.66 -21.57
N GLY A 289 24.99 6.56 -22.04
CA GLY A 289 26.17 6.97 -21.28
C GLY A 289 26.79 5.87 -20.43
N ALA A 290 26.51 4.59 -20.72
CA ALA A 290 27.25 3.49 -20.11
C ALA A 290 28.75 3.58 -20.40
N ASP A 291 29.58 3.50 -19.36
CA ASP A 291 31.02 3.39 -19.51
C ASP A 291 31.42 1.94 -19.77
N ILE A 292 32.05 1.70 -20.92
CA ILE A 292 32.54 0.38 -21.32
C ILE A 292 33.69 -0.11 -20.43
N ASN A 293 34.43 0.81 -19.83
CA ASN A 293 35.57 0.54 -18.96
C ASN A 293 35.19 0.58 -17.48
N ALA A 294 33.90 0.70 -17.15
CA ALA A 294 33.43 0.70 -15.78
C ALA A 294 33.95 -0.55 -15.06
N VAL A 295 34.86 -0.34 -14.11
CA VAL A 295 35.43 -1.43 -13.31
C VAL A 295 34.39 -1.91 -12.30
N PRO A 296 34.34 -3.22 -12.03
CA PRO A 296 33.42 -3.75 -11.04
C PRO A 296 33.73 -3.15 -9.65
N TYR A 297 32.68 -2.81 -8.89
CA TYR A 297 32.81 -2.36 -7.48
C TYR A 297 33.39 -3.45 -6.55
N SER A 298 33.68 -4.64 -7.06
CA SER A 298 34.57 -5.61 -6.44
C SER A 298 36.00 -5.32 -6.90
N GLY A 299 36.68 -4.45 -6.16
CA GLY A 299 38.10 -4.70 -5.92
C GLY A 299 38.22 -6.00 -5.13
N ASP A 300 39.14 -6.85 -5.61
CA ASP A 300 39.57 -8.17 -5.12
C ASP A 300 38.62 -9.37 -5.37
#